data_AF-A0A5E7SN42-F1
#
_entry.id   AF-A0A5E7SN42-F1
#
_cell.length_a   1.000
_cell.length_b   1.000
_cell.length_c   1.000
_cell.angle_alpha   90.00
_cell.angle_beta   90.00
_cell.angle_gamma   90.00
#
_symmetry.space_group_name_H-M   'P 1'
#
loop_
_entity.id
_entity.type
_entity.pdbx_description
1 polymer ?
#
loop_
_entity_poly.entity_id
_entity_poly.type
_entity_poly.pdbx_seq_one_letter_code
_entity_poly.pdbx_strand_id
1 'polypeptide(L)'
;MEPHDAQPRIIDLITSFGSKNLTSGKHMMKHTAAANPEAGAPTSSQEQRLLASRLLPTIARTRVLNALEKATPNCLNANQMSRILSSQFDSFAPGSIYRTLNDLWTAGLLVRTEGTHGRAFYAIKPEAPSD
;
A
#
# COMPACT_ATOMS: atom_id res chain seq x y z
N MET A 1 -37.66 53.90 9.55
CA MET A 1 -37.00 53.14 10.65
C MET A 1 -36.85 51.71 10.15
N GLU A 2 -35.66 51.38 9.65
CA GLU A 2 -35.30 50.03 9.20
C GLU A 2 -34.70 49.24 10.37
N PRO A 3 -35.09 47.97 10.60
CA PRO A 3 -34.31 47.05 11.41
C PRO A 3 -33.47 46.13 10.50
N HIS A 4 -32.16 46.19 10.70
CA HIS A 4 -31.17 45.31 10.07
C HIS A 4 -31.35 43.85 10.52
N ASP A 5 -31.67 42.96 9.59
CA ASP A 5 -31.66 41.50 9.81
C ASP A 5 -30.26 40.96 9.45
N ALA A 6 -29.49 40.62 10.48
CA ALA A 6 -28.12 40.13 10.36
C ALA A 6 -28.06 38.59 10.46
N GLN A 7 -27.35 37.98 9.51
CA GLN A 7 -27.10 36.54 9.36
C GLN A 7 -26.70 35.81 10.66
N PRO A 8 -27.13 34.53 10.84
CA PRO A 8 -26.61 33.68 11.90
C PRO A 8 -25.20 33.17 11.55
N ARG A 9 -24.22 33.53 12.39
CA ARG A 9 -22.81 33.14 12.26
C ARG A 9 -22.60 31.74 12.84
N ILE A 10 -21.95 30.89 12.04
CA ILE A 10 -21.41 29.58 12.42
C ILE A 10 -20.38 29.77 13.54
N ILE A 11 -20.55 29.08 14.67
CA ILE A 11 -19.57 29.07 15.77
C ILE A 11 -18.82 27.75 15.70
N ASP A 12 -17.57 27.84 15.26
CA ASP A 12 -16.58 26.77 15.22
C ASP A 12 -15.89 26.68 16.60
N LEU A 13 -16.03 25.54 17.28
CA LEU A 13 -15.42 25.28 18.59
C LEU A 13 -14.09 24.56 18.39
N ILE A 14 -13.08 25.31 17.95
CA ILE A 14 -11.68 24.88 17.96
C ILE A 14 -11.09 25.20 19.34
N THR A 15 -10.94 24.20 20.20
CA THR A 15 -10.11 24.33 21.39
C THR A 15 -8.67 24.01 21.03
N SER A 16 -7.88 25.07 20.90
CA SER A 16 -6.42 25.09 20.77
C SER A 16 -5.73 25.17 22.16
N PHE A 17 -4.41 24.93 22.15
CA PHE A 17 -3.33 25.27 23.10
C PHE A 17 -2.69 24.06 23.81
N GLY A 18 -1.39 23.78 23.71
CA GLY A 18 -0.25 24.59 23.23
C GLY A 18 0.57 25.13 24.40
N SER A 19 1.74 24.53 24.69
CA SER A 19 2.73 25.05 25.63
C SER A 19 4.01 25.51 24.92
N LYS A 20 4.14 26.84 24.86
CA LYS A 20 5.31 27.75 24.81
C LYS A 20 6.75 27.21 24.71
N ASN A 21 7.55 27.83 23.83
CA ASN A 21 8.59 28.83 24.18
C ASN A 21 9.16 29.55 22.93
N LEU A 22 9.35 30.87 23.04
CA LEU A 22 10.09 31.77 22.10
C LEU A 22 11.63 31.53 22.23
N THR A 23 12.54 31.91 21.34
CA THR A 23 12.88 33.25 20.76
C THR A 23 14.01 33.11 19.71
N SER A 24 14.03 34.02 18.73
CA SER A 24 15.18 34.75 18.13
C SER A 24 16.44 34.01 17.66
N GLY A 25 16.81 34.18 16.38
CA GLY A 25 18.16 33.86 15.91
C GLY A 25 18.31 33.75 14.38
N LYS A 26 18.67 34.86 13.75
CA LYS A 26 19.08 34.95 12.34
C LYS A 26 20.40 34.19 12.12
N HIS A 27 20.44 33.16 11.28
CA HIS A 27 21.68 32.68 10.66
C HIS A 27 21.42 32.04 9.28
N MET A 28 22.17 32.53 8.29
CA MET A 28 22.19 32.08 6.90
C MET A 28 22.90 30.72 6.76
N MET A 29 22.50 30.00 5.71
CA MET A 29 23.25 28.96 5.00
C MET A 29 23.78 27.74 5.78
N LYS A 30 23.33 26.56 5.35
CA LYS A 30 24.17 25.63 4.57
C LYS A 30 23.27 24.56 3.96
N HIS A 31 23.33 24.44 2.63
CA HIS A 31 22.96 23.19 1.96
C HIS A 31 23.83 22.08 2.54
N THR A 32 23.21 20.99 2.95
CA THR A 32 23.70 19.61 3.11
C THR A 32 23.10 19.00 4.38
N ALA A 33 22.11 18.15 4.19
CA ALA A 33 21.83 17.02 5.05
C ALA A 33 21.38 15.91 4.09
N ALA A 34 22.32 15.03 3.75
CA ALA A 34 22.39 13.69 4.34
C ALA A 34 21.16 12.89 3.91
N ALA A 35 21.30 12.15 2.80
CA ALA A 35 21.62 10.73 2.90
C ALA A 35 20.53 10.00 3.70
N ASN A 36 19.66 9.34 2.94
CA ASN A 36 19.12 8.01 3.21
C ASN A 36 18.95 7.67 4.71
N PRO A 37 17.72 7.64 5.24
CA PRO A 37 17.46 6.66 6.28
C PRO A 37 17.44 5.31 5.55
N GLU A 38 18.55 4.58 5.62
CA GLU A 38 18.45 3.12 5.64
C GLU A 38 17.32 2.77 6.61
N ALA A 39 16.18 2.35 6.04
CA ALA A 39 15.07 1.83 6.80
C ALA A 39 15.53 0.48 7.36
N GLY A 40 16.18 0.53 8.50
CA GLY A 40 16.68 -0.61 9.28
C GLY A 40 15.54 -1.44 9.87
N ALA A 41 14.81 -2.14 9.01
CA ALA A 41 14.07 -3.34 9.34
C ALA A 41 14.44 -4.39 8.28
N PRO A 42 14.51 -5.70 8.60
CA PRO A 42 14.49 -6.71 7.56
C PRO A 42 13.16 -6.56 6.84
N THR A 43 13.14 -5.85 5.71
CA THR A 43 11.97 -5.83 4.82
C THR A 43 11.71 -7.26 4.45
N SER A 44 10.50 -7.75 4.67
CA SER A 44 10.16 -9.13 4.32
C SER A 44 10.49 -9.37 2.84
N SER A 45 10.87 -10.58 2.46
CA SER A 45 11.25 -10.91 1.07
C SER A 45 10.20 -10.42 0.05
N GLN A 46 8.92 -10.47 0.42
CA GLN A 46 7.79 -9.97 -0.36
C GLN A 46 7.82 -8.45 -0.52
N GLU A 47 8.12 -7.70 0.53
CA GLU A 47 8.23 -6.24 0.48
C GLU A 47 9.42 -5.80 -0.38
N GLN A 48 10.58 -6.45 -0.21
CA GLN A 48 11.76 -6.18 -1.04
C GLN A 48 11.46 -6.41 -2.52
N ARG A 49 10.73 -7.49 -2.84
CA ARG A 49 10.33 -7.82 -4.19
C ARG A 49 9.33 -6.84 -4.80
N LEU A 50 8.40 -6.32 -3.98
CA LEU A 50 7.50 -5.24 -4.39
C LEU A 50 8.28 -3.95 -4.70
N LEU A 51 9.22 -3.58 -3.83
CA LEU A 51 10.08 -2.42 -4.02
C LEU A 51 10.97 -2.55 -5.28
N ALA A 52 11.54 -3.73 -5.52
CA ALA A 52 12.32 -4.02 -6.73
C ALA A 52 11.49 -3.85 -8.01
N SER A 53 10.18 -4.12 -7.93
CA SER A 53 9.21 -3.91 -9.02
C SER A 53 8.56 -2.53 -9.01
N ARG A 54 9.11 -1.57 -8.23
CA ARG A 54 8.62 -0.19 -8.08
C ARG A 54 7.19 -0.08 -7.57
N LEU A 55 6.70 -1.10 -6.86
CA LEU A 55 5.41 -1.08 -6.20
C LEU A 55 5.56 -0.76 -4.71
N LEU A 56 4.70 0.12 -4.22
CA LEU A 56 4.58 0.34 -2.77
C LEU A 56 4.11 -0.94 -2.08
N PRO A 57 4.79 -1.39 -1.01
CA PRO A 57 4.39 -2.56 -0.23
C PRO A 57 3.18 -2.25 0.65
N THR A 58 1.99 -2.41 0.07
CA THR A 58 0.73 -2.32 0.83
C THR A 58 0.40 -3.68 1.43
N ILE A 59 -0.38 -3.69 2.53
CA ILE A 59 -0.87 -4.94 3.15
C ILE A 59 -1.54 -5.85 2.11
N ALA A 60 -2.32 -5.27 1.19
CA ALA A 60 -2.93 -6.00 0.09
C ALA A 60 -1.93 -6.76 -0.78
N ARG A 61 -0.92 -6.05 -1.29
CA ARG A 61 0.10 -6.60 -2.17
C ARG A 61 0.95 -7.65 -1.46
N THR A 62 1.39 -7.37 -0.24
CA THR A 62 2.22 -8.30 0.54
C THR A 62 1.47 -9.58 0.86
N ARG A 63 0.18 -9.50 1.23
CA ARG A 63 -0.63 -10.69 1.55
C ARG A 63 -0.96 -11.53 0.32
N VAL A 64 -1.33 -10.91 -0.80
CA VAL A 64 -1.58 -11.62 -2.06
C VAL A 64 -0.30 -12.31 -2.53
N LEU A 65 0.85 -11.64 -2.47
CA LEU A 65 2.13 -12.22 -2.86
C LEU A 65 2.49 -13.41 -1.95
N ASN A 66 2.42 -13.26 -0.64
CA ASN A 66 2.67 -14.35 0.32
C ASN A 66 1.71 -15.54 0.12
N ALA A 67 0.43 -15.29 -0.15
CA ALA A 67 -0.54 -16.35 -0.43
C ALA A 67 -0.19 -17.15 -1.70
N LEU A 68 0.32 -16.49 -2.74
CA LEU A 68 0.80 -17.17 -3.95
C LEU A 68 2.09 -17.94 -3.70
N GLU A 69 3.01 -17.42 -2.88
CA GLU A 69 4.24 -18.14 -2.52
C GLU A 69 3.92 -19.46 -1.83
N LYS A 70 3.02 -19.41 -0.85
CA LYS A 70 2.55 -20.60 -0.11
C LYS A 70 1.77 -21.58 -0.98
N ALA A 71 1.18 -21.12 -2.08
CA ALA A 71 0.45 -21.99 -3.00
C ALA A 71 1.37 -22.74 -3.97
N THR A 72 2.62 -22.29 -4.14
CA THR A 72 3.62 -22.91 -5.03
C THR A 72 3.74 -24.41 -4.73
N PRO A 73 3.70 -25.29 -5.75
CA PRO A 73 3.74 -25.02 -7.20
C PRO A 73 2.38 -24.73 -7.86
N ASN A 74 1.28 -24.68 -7.09
CA ASN A 74 -0.06 -24.48 -7.64
C ASN A 74 -0.32 -23.00 -7.99
N CYS A 75 -1.16 -22.80 -9.01
CA CYS A 75 -1.66 -21.48 -9.38
C CYS A 75 -3.00 -21.20 -8.69
N LEU A 76 -3.28 -19.95 -8.33
CA LEU A 76 -4.55 -19.55 -7.73
C LEU A 76 -5.33 -18.63 -8.66
N ASN A 77 -6.64 -18.83 -8.77
CA ASN A 77 -7.52 -17.84 -9.35
C ASN A 77 -8.01 -16.82 -8.29
N ALA A 78 -8.61 -15.72 -8.75
CA ALA A 78 -9.04 -14.64 -7.87
C ALA A 78 -10.08 -15.08 -6.81
N ASN A 79 -10.96 -16.03 -7.13
CA ASN A 79 -11.95 -16.55 -6.17
C ASN A 79 -11.30 -17.41 -5.08
N GLN A 80 -10.33 -18.25 -5.45
CA GLN A 80 -9.53 -19.01 -4.48
C GLN A 80 -8.73 -18.07 -3.58
N MET A 81 -8.10 -17.07 -4.16
CA MET A 81 -7.37 -16.03 -3.42
C MET A 81 -8.30 -15.31 -2.43
N SER A 82 -9.49 -14.92 -2.86
CA SER A 82 -10.47 -14.28 -1.99
C SER A 82 -10.89 -15.17 -0.84
N ARG A 83 -11.15 -16.46 -1.08
CA ARG A 83 -11.50 -17.38 0.01
C ARG A 83 -10.38 -17.52 1.04
N ILE A 84 -9.13 -17.67 0.58
CA ILE A 84 -7.95 -17.82 1.45
C ILE A 84 -7.69 -16.56 2.27
N LEU A 85 -7.83 -15.39 1.66
CA LEU A 85 -7.55 -14.11 2.33
C LEU A 85 -8.70 -13.69 3.24
N SER A 86 -9.96 -13.87 2.83
CA SER A 86 -11.12 -13.56 3.67
C SER A 86 -11.21 -14.47 4.90
N SER A 87 -10.67 -15.71 4.85
CA SER A 87 -10.61 -16.56 6.04
C SER A 87 -9.52 -16.16 7.04
N GLN A 88 -8.56 -15.34 6.62
CA GLN A 88 -7.42 -14.90 7.45
C GLN A 88 -7.52 -13.42 7.84
N PHE A 89 -8.28 -12.63 7.07
CA PHE A 89 -8.36 -11.18 7.21
C PHE A 89 -9.77 -10.69 6.87
N ASP A 90 -10.44 -10.11 7.87
CA ASP A 90 -11.82 -9.60 7.72
C ASP A 90 -11.93 -8.37 6.79
N SER A 91 -10.81 -7.73 6.46
CA SER A 91 -10.77 -6.43 5.76
C SER A 91 -10.58 -6.50 4.24
N PHE A 92 -10.43 -7.70 3.65
CA PHE A 92 -10.19 -7.83 2.20
C PHE A 92 -11.49 -7.89 1.41
N ALA A 93 -11.89 -6.75 0.85
CA ALA A 93 -12.93 -6.70 -0.16
C ALA A 93 -12.50 -7.46 -1.44
N PRO A 94 -13.37 -8.26 -2.08
CA PRO A 94 -13.06 -8.97 -3.31
C PRO A 94 -12.49 -8.08 -4.42
N GLY A 95 -13.04 -6.87 -4.59
CA GLY A 95 -12.54 -5.90 -5.58
C GLY A 95 -11.10 -5.46 -5.35
N SER A 96 -10.65 -5.40 -4.07
CA SER A 96 -9.27 -5.09 -3.73
C SER A 96 -8.31 -6.18 -4.19
N ILE A 97 -8.73 -7.45 -4.12
CA ILE A 97 -7.95 -8.60 -4.57
C ILE A 97 -7.78 -8.56 -6.09
N TYR A 98 -8.86 -8.32 -6.84
CA TYR A 98 -8.77 -8.19 -8.31
C TYR A 98 -7.83 -7.06 -8.73
N ARG A 99 -7.94 -5.88 -8.10
CA ARG A 99 -7.02 -4.75 -8.36
C ARG A 99 -5.58 -5.11 -8.04
N THR A 100 -5.35 -5.75 -6.88
CA THR A 100 -4.00 -6.15 -6.45
C THR A 100 -3.39 -7.18 -7.39
N LEU A 101 -4.15 -8.20 -7.82
CA LEU A 101 -3.67 -9.19 -8.79
C LEU A 101 -3.29 -8.54 -10.12
N ASN A 102 -4.10 -7.58 -10.59
CA ASN A 102 -3.80 -6.84 -11.81
C ASN A 102 -2.54 -5.97 -11.67
N ASP A 103 -2.38 -5.25 -10.56
CA ASP A 103 -1.19 -4.43 -10.29
C ASP A 103 0.09 -5.28 -10.30
N LEU A 104 0.07 -6.41 -9.59
CA LEU A 104 1.22 -7.31 -9.48
C LEU A 104 1.56 -7.97 -10.82
N TRP A 105 0.54 -8.36 -11.59
CA TRP A 105 0.74 -8.89 -12.94
C TRP A 105 1.31 -7.84 -13.89
N THR A 106 0.78 -6.61 -13.87
CA THR A 106 1.26 -5.50 -14.69
C THR A 106 2.70 -5.10 -14.34
N ALA A 107 3.07 -5.21 -13.06
CA ALA A 107 4.44 -5.01 -12.60
C ALA A 107 5.39 -6.16 -12.92
N GLY A 108 4.91 -7.23 -13.58
CA GLY A 108 5.74 -8.37 -14.01
C GLY A 108 6.13 -9.31 -12.87
N LEU A 109 5.48 -9.23 -11.71
CA LEU A 109 5.72 -10.11 -10.58
C LEU A 109 4.99 -11.46 -10.70
N LEU A 110 3.89 -11.46 -11.45
CA LEU A 110 3.04 -12.64 -11.63
C LEU A 110 3.04 -13.11 -13.08
N VAL A 111 2.85 -14.41 -13.26
CA VAL A 111 2.46 -15.00 -14.54
C VAL A 111 0.96 -15.24 -14.50
N ARG A 112 0.25 -14.77 -15.53
CA ARG A 112 -1.18 -14.96 -15.71
C ARG A 112 -1.40 -16.02 -16.79
N THR A 113 -2.10 -17.09 -16.44
CA THR A 113 -2.49 -18.17 -17.36
C THR A 113 -4.00 -18.16 -17.54
N GLU A 114 -4.45 -18.19 -18.79
CA GLU A 114 -5.86 -18.34 -19.13
C GLU A 114 -6.32 -19.76 -18.77
N GLY A 115 -7.38 -19.87 -17.99
CA GLY A 115 -8.04 -21.12 -17.63
C GLY A 115 -9.38 -21.29 -18.34
N THR A 116 -10.09 -22.35 -18.01
CA THR A 116 -11.42 -22.61 -18.60
C THR A 116 -12.43 -21.55 -18.18
N HIS A 117 -13.41 -21.29 -19.05
CA HIS A 117 -14.51 -20.34 -18.80
C HIS A 117 -14.05 -18.89 -18.50
N GLY A 118 -12.95 -18.45 -19.10
CA GLY A 118 -12.43 -17.08 -18.95
C GLY A 118 -11.83 -16.78 -17.57
N ARG A 119 -11.52 -17.81 -16.78
CA ARG A 119 -10.91 -17.65 -15.46
C ARG A 119 -9.40 -17.53 -15.59
N ALA A 120 -8.82 -16.47 -15.05
CA ALA A 120 -7.37 -16.33 -14.96
C ALA A 120 -6.81 -17.03 -13.71
N PHE A 121 -5.70 -17.74 -13.90
CA PHE A 121 -4.87 -18.29 -12.84
C PHE A 121 -3.58 -17.49 -12.74
N TYR A 122 -3.15 -17.24 -11.51
CA TYR A 122 -1.95 -16.46 -11.22
C TYR A 122 -0.95 -17.33 -10.47
N ALA A 123 0.31 -17.22 -10.87
CA ALA A 123 1.45 -17.80 -10.20
C ALA A 123 2.54 -16.74 -10.04
N ILE A 124 3.43 -16.96 -9.08
CA ILE A 124 4.59 -16.12 -8.90
C ILE A 124 5.59 -16.37 -10.02
N LYS A 125 6.07 -15.29 -10.63
CA LYS A 125 7.22 -15.37 -11.52
C LYS A 125 8.45 -15.75 -10.67
N PRO A 126 9.23 -16.78 -10.96
CA PRO A 126 10.48 -16.98 -10.23
C PRO A 126 11.38 -15.75 -10.42
N GLU A 127 12.04 -15.27 -9.37
CA GLU A 127 13.19 -14.38 -9.59
C GLU A 127 14.23 -15.19 -10.35
N ALA A 128 14.78 -14.60 -11.43
CA ALA A 128 15.92 -15.22 -12.08
C ALA A 128 17.02 -15.34 -11.02
N PRO A 129 17.67 -16.51 -10.86
CA PRO A 129 18.84 -16.58 -10.02
C PRO A 129 19.84 -15.55 -10.57
N SER A 130 20.19 -14.57 -9.74
CA SER A 130 21.34 -13.71 -10.01
C SER A 130 22.56 -14.63 -10.06
N ASP A 131 23.15 -14.74 -11.25
CA ASP A 131 24.42 -15.45 -11.50
C ASP A 131 25.58 -14.80 -10.74
#